data_AF-A0A9E2P1H1-F1
#
_entry.id   AF-A0A9E2P1H1-F1
#
_cell.length_a   1.000
_cell.length_b   1.000
_cell.length_c   1.000
_cell.angle_alpha   90.00
_cell.angle_beta   90.00
_cell.angle_gamma   90.00
#
_symmetry.space_group_name_H-M   'P 1'
#
loop_
_entity.id
_entity.type
_entity.pdbx_description
1 polymer ?
#
loop_
_entity_poly.entity_id
_entity_poly.type
_entity_poly.pdbx_seq_one_letter_code
_entity_poly.pdbx_strand_id
1 'polypeptide(L)'
;MILSTTPTIEGHPILAYKDIVTGESIIGANFVKDFFAGIRDIIGGRSGSYEQVLREAKDTALAEMQERASRMGANAIVGIDIDYETVGQSGSMLMVAVSGTAVLI
;
A
#
# COMPACT_ATOMS: atom_id res chain seq x y z
N MET A 1 14.37 1.44 -5.93
CA MET A 1 13.36 2.07 -6.79
C MET A 1 12.83 3.29 -6.05
N ILE A 2 12.71 4.45 -6.70
CA ILE A 2 12.11 5.63 -6.04
C ILE A 2 10.58 5.47 -6.05
N LEU A 3 9.94 5.74 -4.92
CA LEU A 3 8.49 5.72 -4.77
C LEU A 3 8.03 7.11 -4.35
N SER A 4 7.05 7.68 -5.04
CA SER A 4 6.50 8.97 -4.67
C SER A 4 4.98 9.04 -4.86
N THR A 5 4.31 9.69 -3.92
CA THR A 5 2.91 10.10 -4.06
C THR A 5 2.77 11.34 -4.95
N THR A 6 3.86 12.07 -5.21
CA THR A 6 3.86 13.18 -6.17
C THR A 6 3.87 12.66 -7.62
N PRO A 7 3.30 13.40 -8.59
CA PRO A 7 3.28 12.99 -9.99
C PRO A 7 4.65 13.08 -10.69
N THR A 8 5.61 13.80 -10.09
CA THR A 8 6.95 14.05 -10.63
C THR A 8 8.02 13.96 -9.55
N ILE A 9 9.25 13.66 -9.94
CA ILE A 9 10.43 13.68 -9.07
C ILE A 9 11.32 14.85 -9.49
N GLU A 10 11.60 15.77 -8.56
CA GLU A 10 12.43 16.94 -8.86
C GLU A 10 13.86 16.52 -9.27
N GLY A 11 14.40 17.19 -10.29
CA GLY A 11 15.72 16.88 -10.85
C GLY A 11 15.81 15.60 -11.69
N HIS A 12 14.70 14.85 -11.85
CA HIS A 12 14.68 13.57 -12.56
C HIS A 12 13.52 13.55 -13.58
N PRO A 13 13.75 13.98 -14.84
CA PRO A 13 12.71 13.98 -15.86
C PRO A 13 12.28 12.55 -16.22
N ILE A 14 10.98 12.32 -16.37
CA ILE A 14 10.45 11.02 -16.81
C ILE A 14 10.81 10.79 -18.29
N LEU A 15 11.61 9.76 -18.54
CA LEU A 15 12.04 9.32 -19.87
C LEU A 15 11.02 8.41 -20.55
N ALA A 16 10.29 7.59 -19.78
CA ALA A 16 9.23 6.73 -20.29
C ALA A 16 8.20 6.38 -19.22
N TYR A 17 6.92 6.40 -19.60
CA TYR A 17 5.82 5.81 -18.83
C TYR A 17 5.65 4.36 -19.27
N LYS A 18 5.69 3.41 -18.32
CA LYS A 18 5.64 1.98 -18.62
C LYS A 18 4.21 1.46 -18.64
N ASP A 19 3.48 1.66 -17.56
CA ASP A 19 2.02 1.50 -17.41
C ASP A 19 1.64 1.84 -15.97
N ILE A 20 0.36 1.72 -15.64
CA ILE A 20 -0.14 1.64 -14.28
C ILE A 20 0.34 0.34 -13.63
N VAL A 21 0.72 0.43 -12.35
CA VAL A 21 1.06 -0.73 -11.53
C VAL A 21 0.30 -0.67 -10.21
N THR A 22 -0.10 -1.84 -9.73
CA THR A 22 -0.79 -1.99 -8.45
C THR A 22 -0.08 -3.01 -7.57
N GLY A 23 -0.45 -3.06 -6.29
CA GLY A 23 -0.05 -4.08 -5.33
C GLY A 23 -1.12 -4.21 -4.26
N GLU A 24 -1.33 -5.42 -3.75
CA GLU A 24 -2.47 -5.70 -2.87
C GLU A 24 -2.07 -6.60 -1.70
N SER A 25 -2.56 -6.30 -0.50
CA SER A 25 -2.37 -7.15 0.68
C SER A 25 -3.67 -7.25 1.47
N ILE A 26 -4.08 -8.46 1.81
CA ILE A 26 -5.32 -8.72 2.57
C ILE A 26 -4.98 -9.24 3.96
N ILE A 27 -5.44 -8.52 4.97
CA ILE A 27 -5.37 -8.89 6.37
C ILE A 27 -6.63 -9.69 6.75
N GLY A 28 -6.41 -10.90 7.26
CA GLY A 28 -7.45 -11.89 7.51
C GLY A 28 -8.36 -11.62 8.71
N ALA A 29 -9.44 -12.40 8.78
CA ALA A 29 -10.58 -12.08 9.64
C ALA A 29 -10.39 -12.19 11.15
N ASN A 30 -9.47 -13.04 11.59
CA ASN A 30 -9.18 -13.15 13.02
C ASN A 30 -8.53 -11.86 13.53
N PHE A 31 -7.62 -11.24 12.76
CA PHE A 31 -7.00 -9.97 13.15
C PHE A 31 -8.00 -8.81 13.16
N VAL A 32 -8.83 -8.70 12.12
CA VAL A 32 -9.77 -7.59 11.98
C VAL A 32 -10.87 -7.65 13.04
N LYS A 33 -11.34 -8.85 13.41
CA LYS A 33 -12.26 -9.03 14.52
C LYS A 33 -11.66 -8.57 15.85
N ASP A 34 -10.41 -8.93 16.12
CA ASP A 34 -9.69 -8.51 17.32
C ASP A 34 -9.41 -7.00 17.32
N PHE A 35 -9.12 -6.43 16.16
CA PHE A 35 -8.94 -4.99 15.94
C PHE A 35 -10.22 -4.19 16.25
N PHE A 36 -11.37 -4.57 15.67
CA PHE A 36 -12.65 -3.89 15.93
C PHE A 36 -13.16 -4.12 17.35
N ALA A 37 -12.85 -5.26 17.97
CA ALA A 37 -13.18 -5.51 19.37
C ALA A 37 -12.35 -4.62 20.32
N GLY A 38 -11.07 -4.39 20.01
CA GLY A 38 -10.14 -3.60 20.83
C GLY A 38 -10.27 -2.07 20.70
N ILE A 39 -10.81 -1.55 19.59
CA ILE A 39 -10.98 -0.09 19.37
C ILE A 39 -11.97 0.55 20.35
N ARG A 40 -12.93 -0.20 20.90
CA ARG A 40 -13.87 0.35 21.88
C ARG A 40 -13.18 0.86 23.16
N ASP A 41 -11.97 0.40 23.45
CA ASP A 41 -11.27 0.71 24.70
C ASP A 41 -10.04 1.63 24.53
N ILE A 42 -9.62 1.94 23.30
CA ILE A 42 -8.39 2.70 23.03
C ILE A 42 -8.72 4.10 22.50
N ILE A 43 -8.90 5.05 23.43
CA ILE A 43 -8.89 6.48 23.14
C ILE A 43 -7.46 6.89 22.77
N GLY A 44 -7.20 7.10 21.48
CA GLY A 44 -6.14 8.01 20.99
C GLY A 44 -4.67 7.69 21.29
N GLY A 45 -4.33 6.45 21.67
CA GLY A 45 -2.95 6.02 21.90
C GLY A 45 -2.43 5.07 20.82
N ARG A 46 -1.16 5.22 20.40
CA ARG A 46 -0.46 4.27 19.52
C ARG A 46 -0.50 2.88 20.15
N SER A 47 -1.31 1.95 19.66
CA SER A 47 -1.18 0.53 20.02
C SER A 47 -0.27 -0.15 19.01
N GLY A 48 0.92 -0.50 19.50
CA GLY A 48 2.03 -0.96 18.65
C GLY A 48 1.74 -2.22 17.84
N SER A 49 0.80 -3.06 18.29
CA SER A 49 0.44 -4.29 17.59
C SER A 49 -0.41 -4.06 16.33
N TYR A 50 -1.34 -3.10 16.35
CA TYR A 50 -2.15 -2.80 15.16
C TYR A 50 -1.34 -2.03 14.11
N GLU A 51 -0.51 -1.08 14.54
CA GLU A 51 0.33 -0.29 13.63
C GLU A 51 1.31 -1.18 12.88
N GLN A 52 1.79 -2.23 13.54
CA GLN A 52 2.69 -3.20 12.94
C GLN A 52 2.00 -3.97 11.81
N VAL A 53 0.80 -4.50 12.02
CA VAL A 53 0.11 -5.29 10.99
C VAL A 53 -0.29 -4.43 9.79
N LEU A 54 -0.79 -3.20 10.02
CA LEU A 54 -1.08 -2.27 8.93
C LEU A 54 0.19 -1.91 8.13
N ARG A 55 1.31 -1.72 8.84
CA ARG A 55 2.60 -1.46 8.21
C ARG A 55 3.06 -2.64 7.37
N GLU A 56 3.00 -3.86 7.91
CA GLU A 56 3.38 -5.08 7.20
C GLU A 56 2.53 -5.31 5.94
N ALA A 57 1.21 -5.09 6.02
CA ALA A 57 0.33 -5.19 4.86
C ALA A 57 0.67 -4.15 3.78
N LYS A 58 0.85 -2.88 4.17
CA LYS A 58 1.26 -1.81 3.25
C LYS A 58 2.64 -2.08 2.64
N ASP A 59 3.61 -2.52 3.43
CA ASP A 59 4.96 -2.83 2.94
C ASP A 59 4.92 -4.03 1.97
N THR A 60 4.07 -5.02 2.21
CA THR A 60 3.83 -6.15 1.29
C THR A 60 3.23 -5.67 -0.04
N ALA A 61 2.18 -4.84 0.00
CA ALA A 61 1.54 -4.29 -1.19
C ALA A 61 2.53 -3.44 -2.01
N LEU A 62 3.32 -2.59 -1.34
CA LEU A 62 4.38 -1.80 -1.98
C LEU A 62 5.50 -2.66 -2.58
N ALA A 63 5.87 -3.78 -1.94
CA ALA A 63 6.87 -4.70 -2.46
C ALA A 63 6.39 -5.37 -3.75
N GLU A 64 5.14 -5.83 -3.79
CA GLU A 64 4.53 -6.42 -4.98
C GLU A 64 4.45 -5.41 -6.14
N MET A 65 4.01 -4.18 -5.86
CA MET A 65 3.96 -3.10 -6.86
C MET A 65 5.35 -2.78 -7.42
N GLN A 66 6.39 -2.76 -6.57
CA GLN A 66 7.78 -2.56 -6.99
C GLN A 66 8.31 -3.71 -7.85
N GLU A 67 7.98 -4.96 -7.51
CA GLU A 67 8.37 -6.12 -8.32
C GLU A 67 7.75 -6.05 -9.71
N ARG A 68 6.44 -5.74 -9.79
CA ARG A 68 5.71 -5.54 -11.06
C ARG A 68 6.35 -4.43 -11.89
N ALA A 69 6.61 -3.27 -11.30
CA ALA A 69 7.28 -2.16 -11.99
C ALA A 69 8.69 -2.54 -12.48
N SER A 70 9.45 -3.29 -11.67
CA SER A 70 10.79 -3.75 -12.03
C SER A 70 10.77 -4.67 -13.24
N ARG A 71 9.79 -5.59 -13.34
CA ARG A 71 9.60 -6.45 -14.52
C ARG A 71 9.28 -5.68 -15.80
N MET A 72 8.78 -4.46 -15.69
CA MET A 72 8.50 -3.57 -16.82
C MET A 72 9.71 -2.68 -17.20
N GLY A 73 10.83 -2.82 -16.48
CA GLY A 73 12.02 -2.00 -16.65
C GLY A 73 11.85 -0.56 -16.17
N ALA A 74 10.94 -0.31 -15.22
CA ALA A 74 10.85 0.96 -14.51
C ALA A 74 11.90 1.03 -13.38
N ASN A 75 12.33 2.24 -13.05
CA ASN A 75 13.24 2.51 -11.93
C ASN A 75 12.62 3.42 -10.85
N ALA A 76 11.41 3.95 -11.12
CA ALA A 76 10.59 4.67 -10.16
C ALA A 76 9.09 4.41 -10.36
N ILE A 77 8.29 4.73 -9.33
CA ILE A 77 6.83 4.76 -9.37
C ILE A 77 6.39 6.11 -8.80
N VAL A 78 5.57 6.83 -9.58
CA VAL A 78 5.06 8.17 -9.22
C VAL A 78 3.54 8.17 -9.13
N GLY A 79 2.99 9.20 -8.49
CA GLY A 79 1.55 9.34 -8.29
C GLY A 79 0.95 8.17 -7.52
N ILE A 80 1.68 7.69 -6.50
CA ILE A 80 1.23 6.58 -5.67
C ILE A 80 0.00 7.00 -4.86
N ASP A 81 -1.03 6.17 -4.90
CA ASP A 81 -2.18 6.22 -4.01
C ASP A 81 -2.25 4.95 -3.14
N ILE A 82 -2.72 5.09 -1.90
CA ILE A 82 -2.79 4.01 -0.92
C ILE A 82 -4.17 4.00 -0.28
N ASP A 83 -4.93 2.95 -0.58
CA ASP A 83 -6.28 2.74 -0.08
C ASP A 83 -6.35 1.61 0.94
N TYR A 84 -7.16 1.82 1.97
CA TYR A 84 -7.49 0.81 2.97
C TYR A 84 -9.00 0.54 2.91
N GLU A 85 -9.39 -0.68 2.56
CA GLU A 85 -10.79 -1.05 2.39
C GLU A 85 -11.17 -2.27 3.23
N THR A 86 -12.32 -2.21 3.89
CA THR A 86 -12.87 -3.40 4.56
C THR A 86 -13.60 -4.28 3.56
N VAL A 87 -13.22 -5.55 3.48
CA VAL A 87 -13.80 -6.55 2.56
C VAL A 87 -14.28 -7.79 3.33
N GLY A 88 -15.05 -8.67 2.67
CA GLY A 88 -15.62 -9.87 3.30
C GLY A 88 -16.93 -9.64 4.06
N GLN A 89 -17.57 -10.74 4.48
CA GLN A 89 -18.84 -10.68 5.19
C GLN A 89 -18.70 -9.85 6.48
N SER A 90 -19.57 -8.86 6.65
CA SER A 90 -19.57 -7.96 7.80
C SER A 90 -18.27 -7.16 8.00
N GLY A 91 -17.48 -6.92 6.94
CA GLY A 91 -16.23 -6.15 7.03
C GLY A 91 -15.13 -6.91 7.78
N SER A 92 -15.16 -8.24 7.70
CA SER A 92 -14.27 -9.09 8.47
C SER A 92 -12.82 -9.06 7.98
N MET A 93 -12.48 -8.49 6.84
CA MET A 93 -11.10 -8.43 6.33
C MET A 93 -10.74 -6.98 6.00
N LEU A 94 -9.44 -6.68 6.00
CA LEU A 94 -8.93 -5.37 5.62
C LEU A 94 -7.95 -5.53 4.47
N MET A 95 -8.25 -4.91 3.34
CA MET A 95 -7.40 -4.86 2.16
C MET A 95 -6.61 -3.55 2.16
N VAL A 96 -5.32 -3.65 1.86
CA VAL A 96 -4.47 -2.52 1.51
C VAL A 96 -4.19 -2.62 0.01
N ALA A 97 -4.66 -1.65 -0.75
CA ALA A 97 -4.40 -1.54 -2.18
C ALA A 97 -3.48 -0.34 -2.42
N VAL A 98 -2.46 -0.53 -3.25
CA VAL A 98 -1.61 0.56 -3.71
C VAL A 98 -1.68 0.62 -5.23
N SER A 99 -1.72 1.83 -5.78
CA SER A 99 -1.67 2.06 -7.21
C SER A 99 -0.69 3.19 -7.53
N GLY A 100 -0.16 3.20 -8.75
CA GLY A 100 0.73 4.27 -9.21
C GLY A 100 1.13 4.07 -10.67
N THR A 101 1.99 4.94 -11.18
CA THR A 101 2.51 4.84 -12.55
C THR A 101 3.98 4.45 -12.53
N ALA A 102 4.30 3.31 -13.16
CA ALA A 102 5.68 2.86 -13.30
C ALA A 102 6.39 3.68 -14.39
N VAL A 103 7.54 4.26 -14.05
CA VAL A 103 8.28 5.17 -14.93
C VAL A 103 9.77 4.83 -14.98
N LEU A 104 10.39 5.17 -16.11
CA LEU A 104 11.83 5.29 -16.24
C LEU A 104 12.17 6.78 -16.12
N ILE A 105 13.01 7.12 -15.15
CA ILE A 105 13.61 8.45 -14.96
C ILE A 105 15.12 8.41 -15.17
#